data_AF-A0A3A1WRS4-F1
#
_entry.id   AF-A0A3A1WRS4-F1
#
_cell.length_a   1.000
_cell.length_b   1.000
_cell.length_c   1.000
_cell.angle_alpha   90.00
_cell.angle_beta   90.00
_cell.angle_gamma   90.00
#
_symmetry.space_group_name_H-M   'P 1'
#
loop_
_entity.id
_entity.type
_entity.pdbx_description
1 polymer ?
#
loop_
_entity_poly.entity_id
_entity_poly.type
_entity_poly.pdbx_seq_one_letter_code
_entity_poly.pdbx_strand_id
1 'polypeptide(L)' 'MATLNADMKEFIANNLAWIATVSKDGELDLGPKMSMFVLDDNHLAYHERTAGQHFKNLQDGSQLVVA' A
#
# COMPACT_ATOMS: atom_id res chain seq x y z
N MET A 1 0.11 17.20 -0.69
CA MET A 1 -0.39 15.89 -0.20
C MET A 1 -1.89 15.89 -0.34
N ALA A 2 -2.47 14.84 -0.91
CA ALA A 2 -3.92 14.71 -0.98
C ALA A 2 -4.48 14.35 0.40
N THR A 3 -5.61 14.93 0.77
CA THR A 3 -6.32 14.61 2.02
C THR A 3 -7.42 13.59 1.73
N LEU A 4 -7.42 12.49 2.48
CA LEU A 4 -8.45 11.45 2.38
C LEU A 4 -9.79 12.01 2.89
N ASN A 5 -10.81 11.95 2.04
CA ASN A 5 -12.17 12.29 2.45
C ASN A 5 -12.81 11.11 3.22
N ALA A 6 -14.03 11.32 3.75
CA ALA A 6 -14.73 10.30 4.53
C ALA A 6 -14.95 9.00 3.74
N ASP A 7 -15.44 9.11 2.50
CA ASP A 7 -15.74 7.96 1.63
C ASP A 7 -14.49 7.12 1.34
N MET A 8 -13.33 7.75 1.12
CA MET A 8 -12.06 7.05 0.91
C MET A 8 -11.62 6.28 2.16
N LYS A 9 -11.78 6.87 3.34
CA LYS A 9 -11.43 6.21 4.60
C LYS A 9 -12.34 5.02 4.87
N GLU A 10 -13.64 5.17 4.60
CA GLU A 10 -14.63 4.09 4.72
C GLU A 10 -14.34 2.97 3.72
N PHE A 11 -13.98 3.32 2.48
CA PHE A 11 -13.62 2.35 1.46
C PHE A 11 -12.43 1.48 1.88
N ILE A 12 -11.36 2.09 2.38
CA ILE A 12 -10.17 1.38 2.88
C ILE A 12 -10.51 0.49 4.09
N ALA A 13 -11.37 0.95 5.00
CA ALA A 13 -11.73 0.20 6.21
C ALA A 13 -12.55 -1.07 5.92
N ASN A 14 -13.31 -1.08 4.83
CA ASN A 14 -14.30 -2.12 4.53
C ASN A 14 -13.95 -3.01 3.33
N ASN A 15 -12.81 -2.80 2.67
CA ASN A 15 -12.37 -3.58 1.51
C ASN A 15 -10.96 -4.14 1.70
N LEU A 16 -10.64 -5.18 0.93
CA LEU A 16 -9.27 -5.71 0.87
C LEU A 16 -8.41 -4.82 -0.03
N ALA A 17 -7.48 -4.08 0.56
CA ALA A 17 -6.53 -3.28 -0.19
C ALA A 17 -5.58 -4.16 -1.03
N TRP A 18 -5.35 -3.74 -2.27
CA TRP A 18 -4.31 -4.27 -3.15
C TRP A 18 -3.22 -3.24 -3.34
N ILE A 19 -1.96 -3.68 -3.30
CA ILE A 19 -0.82 -2.82 -3.57
C ILE A 19 -0.09 -3.22 -4.85
N ALA A 20 0.45 -2.22 -5.53
CA ALA A 20 1.38 -2.39 -6.63
C ALA A 20 2.72 -1.75 -6.27
N THR A 21 3.81 -2.48 -6.53
CA THR A 21 5.19 -1.98 -6.47
C THR A 21 5.92 -2.39 -7.74
N VAL A 22 7.03 -1.73 -8.05
CA VAL A 22 7.91 -2.06 -9.18
C VAL A 22 9.26 -2.54 -8.65
N SER A 23 9.80 -3.62 -9.20
CA SER A 23 11.15 -4.08 -8.90
C SER A 23 12.21 -3.13 -9.49
N LYS A 24 13.48 -3.32 -9.10
CA LYS A 24 14.60 -2.55 -9.65
C LYS A 24 14.79 -2.74 -11.17
N ASP A 25 14.33 -3.88 -11.69
CA ASP A 25 14.41 -4.22 -13.11
C ASP A 25 13.17 -3.76 -13.91
N GLY A 26 12.20 -3.13 -13.24
CA GLY A 26 10.99 -2.59 -13.88
C GLY A 26 9.77 -3.51 -13.87
N GLU A 27 9.85 -4.68 -13.22
CA GLU A 27 8.75 -5.64 -13.18
C GLU A 27 7.70 -5.26 -12.14
N LEU A 28 6.41 -5.40 -12.48
CA LEU A 28 5.30 -5.14 -11.57
C LEU A 28 5.12 -6.30 -10.58
N ASP A 29 4.92 -5.96 -9.31
CA ASP A 29 4.55 -6.89 -8.24
C ASP A 29 3.25 -6.42 -7.59
N LEU A 30 2.29 -7.34 -7.47
CA LEU A 30 0.91 -7.09 -7.04
C LEU A 30 0.54 -8.04 -5.89
N GLY A 31 -0.03 -7.49 -4.82
CA GLY A 31 -0.44 -8.33 -3.69
C GLY A 31 -1.43 -7.67 -2.75
N PRO A 32 -2.30 -8.48 -2.09
CA PRO A 32 -3.25 -7.97 -1.13
C PRO A 32 -2.57 -7.64 0.22
N LYS A 33 -3.06 -6.59 0.89
CA LYS A 33 -2.65 -6.20 2.25
C LYS A 33 -3.87 -6.09 3.15
N MET A 34 -4.26 -7.22 3.76
CA MET A 34 -5.36 -7.29 4.73
C MET A 34 -5.15 -6.37 5.96
N SER A 35 -3.91 -5.98 6.24
CA SER A 35 -3.54 -5.12 7.37
C SER A 35 -3.48 -3.63 7.02
N MET A 36 -3.96 -3.22 5.84
CA MET A 36 -4.00 -1.80 5.44
C MET A 36 -5.00 -1.02 6.30
N PHE A 37 -4.61 0.18 6.75
CA PHE A 37 -5.48 1.09 7.48
C PHE A 37 -5.09 2.56 7.23
N VAL A 38 -6.01 3.46 7.57
CA VAL A 38 -5.78 4.92 7.56
C VAL A 38 -5.06 5.31 8.85
N LEU A 39 -3.84 5.82 8.74
CA LEU A 39 -3.06 6.29 9.89
C LEU A 39 -3.50 7.70 10.30
N ASP A 40 -3.65 8.58 9.31
CA ASP A 40 -4.19 9.92 9.45
C ASP A 40 -4.75 10.43 8.11
N ASP A 41 -5.12 11.71 8.04
CA ASP A 41 -5.75 12.33 6.87
C ASP A 41 -4.90 12.32 5.59
N ASN A 42 -3.59 12.10 5.69
CA ASN A 42 -2.66 12.12 4.58
C ASN A 42 -1.80 10.86 4.47
N HIS A 43 -1.96 9.89 5.37
CA HIS A 43 -1.13 8.69 5.42
C HIS A 43 -1.95 7.41 5.57
N LEU A 44 -1.53 6.39 4.82
CA LEU A 44 -1.93 5.00 4.97
C LEU A 44 -0.79 4.21 5.61
N ALA A 45 -1.11 3.13 6.31
CA ALA A 45 -0.12 2.22 6.87
C ALA A 45 -0.60 0.78 6.78
N TYR A 46 0.35 -0.17 6.76
CA TYR A 46 0.05 -1.59 6.87
C TYR A 46 1.17 -2.30 7.63
N HIS A 47 0.87 -3.46 8.20
CA HIS A 47 1.89 -4.29 8.84
C HIS A 47 2.60 -5.18 7.82
N GLU A 48 3.88 -4.96 7.58
CA GLU A 48 4.72 -5.87 6.80
C GLU A 48 5.17 -7.05 7.68
N ARG A 49 4.61 -8.23 7.41
CA ARG A 49 4.83 -9.45 8.23
C ARG A 49 5.63 -10.52 7.51
N THR A 50 5.80 -10.40 6.19
CA THR A 50 6.49 -11.42 5.39
C THR A 50 7.90 -11.01 5.03
N ALA A 51 8.18 -9.69 5.02
CA ALA A 51 9.42 -9.14 4.47
C ALA A 51 9.69 -9.64 3.03
N GLY A 52 8.61 -9.89 2.28
CA GLY A 52 8.66 -10.45 0.92
C GLY A 52 9.01 -9.44 -0.17
N GLN A 53 8.63 -9.76 -1.41
CA GLN A 53 9.06 -8.99 -2.59
C GLN A 53 8.64 -7.51 -2.54
N HIS A 54 7.41 -7.17 -2.14
CA HIS A 54 7.00 -5.78 -1.91
C HIS A 54 7.92 -5.01 -0.96
N PHE A 55 8.33 -5.64 0.16
CA PHE A 55 9.24 -5.00 1.12
C PHE A 55 10.59 -4.71 0.49
N LYS A 56 11.14 -5.67 -0.26
CA LYS A 56 12.38 -5.49 -1.01
C LYS A 56 12.25 -4.37 -2.06
N ASN A 57 11.18 -4.36 -2.84
CA ASN A 57 10.91 -3.30 -3.83
C ASN A 57 10.89 -1.92 -3.16
N LEU A 58 10.21 -1.79 -2.01
CA LEU A 58 10.18 -0.54 -1.24
C LEU A 58 11.58 -0.12 -0.74
N GLN A 59 12.38 -1.06 -0.25
CA GLN A 59 13.78 -0.79 0.14
C GLN A 59 14.65 -0.35 -1.05
N ASP A 60 14.36 -0.86 -2.25
CA ASP A 60 15.01 -0.48 -3.50
C ASP A 60 14.49 0.87 -4.07
N GLY A 61 13.58 1.55 -3.36
CA GLY A 61 13.09 2.89 -3.70
C GLY A 61 11.81 2.92 -4.55
N SER A 62 11.10 1.80 -4.65
CA SER A 62 9.86 1.71 -5.40
C SER A 62 8.76 2.62 -4.84
N GLN A 63 7.98 3.22 -5.73
CA GLN A 63 6.70 3.83 -5.35
C GLN A 63 5.66 2.75 -5.10
N LEU A 64 4.65 3.07 -4.29
CA LEU A 64 3.54 2.17 -3.99
C LEU A 64 2.22 2.86 -4.29
N VAL A 65 1.33 2.13 -4.96
CA VAL A 65 -0.06 2.53 -5.19
C VAL A 65 -0.98 1.55 -4.47
N VAL A 66 -2.07 2.06 -3.91
CA VAL A 66 -3.12 1.28 -3.23
C VAL A 66 -4.42 1.40 -4.01
N ALA A 67 -5.14 0.29 -4.15
CA ALA A 67 -6.49 0.21 -4.70
C ALA A 67 -7.41 -0.62 -3.79
#